data_AF-A0A925CNV4-F1
#
_entry.id   AF-A0A925CNV4-F1
#
_cell.length_a   1.000
_cell.length_b   1.000
_cell.length_c   1.000
_cell.angle_alpha   90.00
_cell.angle_beta   90.00
_cell.angle_gamma   90.00
#
_symmetry.space_group_name_H-M   'P 1'
#
loop_
_entity.id
_entity.type
_entity.pdbx_description
1 polymer ?
#
loop_
_entity_poly.entity_id
_entity_poly.type
_entity_poly.pdbx_seq_one_letter_code
_entity_poly.pdbx_strand_id
1 'polypeptide(L)'
;MPGGPSAAPRRRPPADSVGTIWVVDSVGRLAPHRVRTGINDGQKTQITGRDLVAGMKVVIGAAVAGAGTAGGATANPFQQTQRQGGGPRPGGF
;
A
#
# COMPACT_ATOMS: atom_id res chain seq x y z
N MET A 1 37.51 -7.24 -35.34
CA MET A 1 37.22 -6.10 -34.44
C MET A 1 35.80 -6.25 -33.89
N PRO A 2 35.58 -6.53 -32.59
CA PRO A 2 34.24 -6.53 -32.00
C PRO A 2 33.95 -5.19 -31.30
N GLY A 3 32.74 -4.65 -31.47
CA GLY A 3 32.26 -3.45 -30.78
C GLY A 3 30.89 -3.02 -31.29
N GLY A 4 29.81 -3.45 -30.63
CA GLY A 4 28.41 -3.25 -31.08
C GLY A 4 27.76 -1.96 -30.57
N PRO A 5 26.45 -1.74 -30.79
CA PRO A 5 25.67 -0.82 -30.00
C PRO A 5 25.01 -1.55 -28.82
N SER A 6 25.51 -1.29 -27.62
CA SER A 6 24.81 -1.61 -26.37
C SER A 6 23.51 -0.81 -26.34
N ALA A 7 22.37 -1.48 -26.53
CA ALA A 7 21.07 -0.83 -26.51
C ALA A 7 20.76 -0.37 -25.08
N ALA A 8 20.67 0.95 -24.88
CA ALA A 8 20.28 1.53 -23.60
C ALA A 8 18.92 0.93 -23.16
N PRO A 9 18.76 0.58 -21.87
CA PRO A 9 17.50 0.04 -21.37
C PRO A 9 16.41 1.08 -21.59
N ARG A 10 15.43 0.75 -22.44
CA ARG A 10 14.26 1.61 -22.67
C ARG A 10 13.54 1.75 -21.33
N ARG A 11 13.51 2.98 -20.81
CA ARG A 11 12.74 3.33 -19.62
C ARG A 11 11.29 2.97 -19.91
N ARG A 12 10.79 1.88 -19.31
CA ARG A 12 9.38 1.51 -19.40
C ARG A 12 8.60 2.74 -18.88
N PRO A 13 7.65 3.30 -19.66
CA PRO A 13 6.76 4.30 -19.12
C PRO A 13 6.21 3.77 -17.80
N PRO A 14 6.11 4.60 -16.74
CA PRO A 14 5.48 4.17 -15.51
C PRO A 14 4.17 3.49 -15.91
N ALA A 15 4.01 2.22 -15.53
CA ALA A 15 2.77 1.52 -15.78
C ALA A 15 1.69 2.47 -15.24
N ASP A 16 0.84 2.95 -16.15
CA ASP A 16 -0.33 3.71 -15.77
C ASP A 16 -0.98 2.92 -14.66
N SER A 17 -1.08 3.55 -13.49
CA SER A 17 -1.33 2.81 -12.26
C SER A 17 -2.82 2.47 -12.21
N VAL A 18 -3.19 1.45 -12.98
CA VAL A 18 -4.54 0.95 -13.11
C VAL A 18 -4.81 0.07 -11.89
N GLY A 19 -5.83 0.43 -11.14
CA GLY A 19 -6.28 -0.28 -9.95
C GLY A 19 -7.74 -0.72 -10.07
N THR A 20 -8.18 -1.49 -9.08
CA THR A 20 -9.58 -1.79 -8.84
C THR A 20 -9.95 -1.31 -7.45
N ILE A 21 -11.00 -0.52 -7.34
CA ILE A 21 -11.64 -0.22 -6.05
C ILE A 21 -12.93 -1.04 -5.94
N TRP A 22 -13.36 -1.28 -4.71
CA TRP A 22 -14.63 -1.93 -4.44
C TRP A 22 -15.59 -0.92 -3.83
N VAL A 23 -16.78 -0.83 -4.40
CA VAL A 23 -17.85 0.06 -3.94
C VAL A 23 -18.99 -0.80 -3.43
N VAL A 24 -19.60 -0.39 -2.32
CA VAL A 24 -20.84 -0.98 -1.83
C VAL A 24 -22.01 -0.33 -2.57
N ASP A 25 -22.78 -1.14 -3.28
CA ASP A 25 -23.96 -0.69 -4.02
C ASP A 25 -25.17 -0.44 -3.09
N SER A 26 -26.28 0.00 -3.66
CA SER A 26 -27.51 0.29 -2.91
C SER A 26 -28.14 -0.94 -2.25
N VAL A 27 -27.78 -2.15 -2.69
CA VAL A 27 -28.27 -3.42 -2.13
C VAL A 27 -27.24 -4.07 -1.20
N GLY A 28 -26.14 -3.36 -0.87
CA GLY A 28 -25.12 -3.82 0.07
C GLY A 28 -24.10 -4.79 -0.52
N ARG A 29 -24.01 -4.93 -1.84
CA ARG A 29 -23.06 -5.82 -2.52
C ARG A 29 -21.82 -5.07 -2.98
N LEU A 30 -20.71 -5.81 -3.11
CA LEU A 30 -19.45 -5.27 -3.61
C LEU A 30 -19.43 -5.27 -5.14
N ALA A 31 -19.29 -4.08 -5.72
CA ALA A 31 -19.11 -3.86 -7.14
C ALA A 31 -17.64 -3.43 -7.42
N PRO A 32 -16.91 -4.12 -8.30
CA PRO A 32 -15.57 -3.71 -8.69
C PRO A 32 -15.61 -2.56 -9.70
N HIS A 33 -14.82 -1.51 -9.47
CA HIS A 33 -14.64 -0.39 -10.39
C HIS A 33 -13.17 -0.26 -10.79
N ARG A 34 -12.92 -0.20 -12.10
CA ARG A 34 -11.59 0.07 -12.65
C ARG A 34 -11.28 1.56 -12.53
N VAL A 35 -10.12 1.87 -12.00
CA VAL A 35 -9.66 3.24 -11.77
C VAL A 35 -8.23 3.41 -12.20
N ARG A 36 -7.83 4.67 -12.41
CA ARG A 36 -6.43 5.07 -12.56
C ARG A 36 -6.06 5.88 -11.33
N THR A 37 -4.99 5.47 -10.65
CA THR A 37 -4.44 6.23 -9.53
C THR A 37 -3.55 7.35 -10.05
N GLY A 38 -3.69 8.52 -9.45
CA GLY A 38 -2.91 9.72 -9.74
C GLY A 38 -1.92 10.00 -8.62
N ILE A 39 -1.79 11.27 -8.26
CA ILE A 39 -0.87 11.74 -7.23
C ILE A 39 -1.31 11.20 -5.85
N ASN A 40 -0.33 10.81 -5.04
CA ASN A 40 -0.51 10.41 -3.64
C ASN A 40 0.24 11.40 -2.75
N ASP A 41 -0.43 11.94 -1.74
CA ASP A 41 0.11 12.95 -0.81
C ASP A 41 0.61 12.36 0.53
N GLY A 42 0.70 11.03 0.62
CA GLY A 42 1.06 10.26 1.81
C GLY A 42 -0.14 9.78 2.63
N GLN A 43 -1.31 10.40 2.47
CA GLN A 43 -2.54 10.01 3.19
C GLN A 43 -3.70 9.67 2.25
N LYS A 44 -3.75 10.31 1.09
CA LYS A 44 -4.80 10.20 0.09
C LYS A 44 -4.17 10.00 -1.28
N THR A 45 -4.81 9.17 -2.08
CA THR A 45 -4.47 8.97 -3.48
C THR A 45 -5.59 9.52 -4.34
N GLN A 46 -5.26 10.37 -5.30
CA GLN A 46 -6.22 10.78 -6.32
C GLN A 46 -6.61 9.56 -7.14
N ILE A 47 -7.91 9.37 -7.38
CA ILE A 47 -8.43 8.32 -8.24
C ILE A 47 -9.31 8.93 -9.32
N THR A 48 -9.18 8.43 -10.54
CA THR A 48 -10.02 8.82 -11.67
C THR A 48 -10.61 7.58 -12.31
N GLY A 49 -11.88 7.64 -12.66
CA GLY A 49 -12.62 6.54 -13.28
C GLY A 49 -13.89 7.09 -13.90
N ARG A 50 -14.38 6.43 -14.95
CA ARG A 50 -15.54 6.89 -15.73
C ARG A 50 -16.82 6.91 -14.90
N ASP A 51 -16.97 5.91 -14.02
CA ASP A 51 -18.22 5.64 -13.32
C ASP A 51 -18.16 6.02 -11.83
N LEU A 52 -17.23 6.90 -11.45
CA LEU A 52 -17.11 7.37 -10.07
C LEU A 52 -17.97 8.62 -9.86
N VAL A 53 -18.87 8.57 -8.88
CA VAL A 53 -19.68 9.71 -8.47
C VAL A 53 -19.56 9.97 -6.97
N ALA A 54 -19.83 11.20 -6.56
CA ALA A 54 -19.85 11.57 -5.15
C ALA A 54 -20.90 10.75 -4.38
N GLY A 55 -20.58 10.37 -3.14
CA GLY A 55 -21.49 9.62 -2.26
C GLY A 55 -21.37 8.10 -2.32
N MET A 56 -20.63 7.54 -3.30
CA MET A 56 -20.31 6.11 -3.34
C MET A 56 -19.58 5.67 -2.07
N LYS A 57 -19.94 4.49 -1.55
CA LYS A 57 -19.30 3.90 -0.37
C LYS A 57 -18.14 3.02 -0.80
N VAL A 58 -16.92 3.51 -0.63
CA VAL A 58 -15.70 2.80 -0.99
C VAL A 58 -15.21 1.95 0.19
N VAL A 59 -14.81 0.72 -0.09
CA VAL A 59 -14.17 -0.15 0.92
C VAL A 59 -12.71 0.26 1.11
N ILE A 60 -12.33 0.61 2.34
CA ILE A 60 -10.97 1.05 2.71
C ILE A 60 -10.14 -0.04 3.41
N GLY A 61 -10.76 -1.18 3.75
CA GLY A 61 -10.10 -2.29 4.41
C GLY A 61 -11.06 -3.46 4.62
N ALA A 62 -10.50 -4.64 4.83
CA ALA A 62 -11.26 -5.84 5.20
C ALA A 62 -10.67 -6.42 6.48
N ALA A 63 -11.53 -6.74 7.45
CA ALA A 63 -11.13 -7.48 8.63
C ALA A 63 -11.28 -8.97 8.36
N VAL A 64 -10.22 -9.74 8.57
CA VAL A 64 -10.31 -11.21 8.57
C VAL A 64 -10.66 -11.64 9.99
N ALA A 65 -11.87 -12.14 10.19
CA ALA A 65 -12.27 -12.72 11.47
C ALA A 65 -11.38 -13.95 11.77
N GLY A 66 -10.49 -13.82 12.76
CA GLY A 66 -9.50 -14.85 13.11
C GLY A 66 -8.07 -14.33 13.29
N ALA A 67 -7.76 -13.10 12.84
CA ALA A 67 -6.61 -12.37 13.35
C ALA A 67 -7.02 -11.75 14.69
N GLY A 68 -6.59 -12.35 15.81
CA GLY A 68 -6.97 -11.91 17.14
C GLY A 68 -6.75 -10.41 17.33
N THR A 69 -7.72 -9.76 17.96
CA THR A 69 -7.60 -8.41 18.50
C THR A 69 -6.45 -8.42 19.51
N ALA A 70 -5.23 -8.13 19.06
CA ALA A 70 -4.15 -7.81 19.98
C ALA A 70 -4.59 -6.56 20.75
N GLY A 71 -4.88 -6.76 22.03
CA GLY A 71 -5.28 -5.72 22.96
C GLY A 71 -4.32 -4.54 22.90
N GLY A 72 -4.88 -3.36 23.18
CA GLY A 72 -4.23 -2.07 23.00
C GLY A 72 -2.79 -2.01 23.47
N ALA A 73 -1.90 -1.75 22.52
CA ALA A 73 -0.76 -0.89 22.72
C ALA A 73 -0.79 0.10 21.57
N THR A 74 -0.91 1.40 21.88
CA THR A 74 -0.61 2.47 20.94
C THR A 74 0.89 2.39 20.62
N ALA A 75 1.26 1.47 19.73
CA ALA A 75 2.60 1.37 19.17
C ALA A 75 2.69 2.44 18.09
N ASN A 76 3.05 3.66 18.52
CA ASN A 76 3.25 4.79 17.63
C ASN A 76 4.38 4.42 16.65
N PRO A 77 4.17 4.38 15.33
CA PRO A 77 5.16 3.90 14.35
C PRO A 77 6.41 4.79 14.24
N PHE A 78 6.39 5.96 14.90
CA PHE A 78 7.54 6.85 15.07
C PHE A 78 8.38 6.56 16.32
N GLN A 79 7.93 5.65 17.18
CA GLN A 79 8.74 5.18 18.30
C GLN A 79 9.72 4.15 17.77
N GLN A 80 10.89 4.64 17.33
CA GLN A 80 12.08 3.82 17.24
C GLN A 80 12.30 3.21 18.62
N THR A 81 11.98 1.93 18.78
CA THR A 81 12.47 1.15 19.93
C THR A 81 13.97 1.21 19.83
N GLN A 82 14.56 2.10 20.63
CA GLN A 82 15.98 2.13 20.88
C GLN A 82 16.33 0.74 21.39
N ARG A 83 16.87 -0.10 20.49
CA ARG A 83 17.47 -1.36 20.87
C ARG A 83 18.66 -0.99 21.74
N GLN A 84 18.43 -0.90 23.03
CA GLN A 84 19.47 -0.84 24.06
C GLN A 84 20.16 -2.21 24.06
N GLY A 85 20.94 -2.45 23.01
CA GLY A 85 21.95 -3.50 22.97
C GLY A 85 23.02 -3.10 23.96
N GLY A 86 22.97 -3.69 25.15
CA GLY A 86 23.90 -3.41 26.23
C GLY A 86 23.77 -4.41 27.37
N GLY A 87 23.61 -5.71 27.03
CA GLY A 87 23.72 -6.80 27.99
C GLY A 87 25.20 -7.20 28.14
N PRO A 88 25.73 -7.38 29.37
CA PRO A 88 27.12 -7.77 29.60
C PRO A 88 27.45 -9.11 28.96
N ARG A 89 28.59 -9.18 28.26
CA ARG A 89 29.10 -10.41 27.63
C ARG A 89 29.54 -11.42 28.71
N PRO A 90 28.99 -12.65 28.73
CA PRO A 90 29.48 -13.72 29.60
C PRO A 90 30.71 -14.41 28.96
N GLY A 91 31.84 -14.41 29.68
CA GLY A 91 32.80 -15.52 29.76
C GLY A 91 33.81 -15.76 28.61
N GLY A 92 35.09 -15.89 29.01
CA GLY A 92 35.97 -16.99 28.57
C GLY A 92 36.96 -16.73 27.45
N PHE A 93 38.11 -16.11 27.75
CA PHE A 93 39.47 -16.67 27.81
C PHE A 93 40.37 -15.67 28.57
#